data_AF-A0A351CA73-F1
#
_entry.id   AF-A0A351CA73-F1
#
_cell.length_a   1.000
_cell.length_b   1.000
_cell.length_c   1.000
_cell.angle_alpha   90.00
_cell.angle_beta   90.00
_cell.angle_gamma   90.00
#
_symmetry.space_group_name_H-M   'P 1'
#
loop_
_entity.id
_entity.type
_entity.pdbx_description
1 polymer ?
#
loop_
_entity_poly.entity_id
_entity_poly.type
_entity_poly.pdbx_seq_one_letter_code
_entity_poly.pdbx_strand_id
1 'polypeptide(L)'
;MLDKTPFLLVNKFLVTRQGRPAYFQKFHSGLNVLSGPNASGKSTIVELLFYALGGDTPKWKPEATLCDSTYVECSLSGNIVTLRREIVEKGNQPMDIAWSPLDKARQDAIKGWERYSYA
;
A
#
# COMPACT_ATOMS: atom_id res chain seq x y z
N MET A 1 -10.55 1.95 30.83
CA MET A 1 -9.77 0.87 30.20
C MET A 1 -9.62 1.24 28.73
N LEU A 2 -8.40 1.42 28.21
CA LEU A 2 -8.24 1.54 26.76
C LEU A 2 -8.67 0.20 26.14
N ASP A 3 -9.56 0.26 25.15
CA ASP A 3 -9.80 -0.86 24.24
C ASP A 3 -8.43 -1.26 23.65
N LYS A 4 -7.93 -2.44 24.07
CA LYS A 4 -6.64 -2.99 23.65
C LYS A 4 -6.76 -3.84 22.39
N THR A 5 -7.90 -3.81 21.70
CA THR A 5 -8.11 -4.65 20.53
C THR A 5 -7.27 -4.13 19.37
N PRO A 6 -6.28 -4.91 18.88
CA PRO A 6 -5.49 -4.51 17.72
C PRO A 6 -6.40 -4.44 16.50
N PHE A 7 -6.30 -3.36 15.73
CA PHE A 7 -6.99 -3.26 14.44
C PHE A 7 -6.11 -2.57 13.40
N LEU A 8 -6.35 -2.93 12.15
CA LEU A 8 -5.80 -2.26 10.97
C LEU A 8 -6.97 -1.80 10.11
N LEU A 9 -7.01 -0.52 9.80
CA LEU A 9 -7.92 0.04 8.80
C LEU A 9 -7.12 0.66 7.67
N VAL A 10 -7.41 0.30 6.43
CA VAL A 10 -6.82 0.98 5.27
C VAL A 10 -7.57 2.28 5.03
N ASN A 11 -6.85 3.41 4.99
CA ASN A 11 -7.41 4.74 4.78
C ASN A 11 -7.24 5.19 3.32
N LYS A 12 -6.04 4.99 2.75
CA LYS A 12 -5.71 5.35 1.37
C LYS A 12 -4.80 4.31 0.75
N PHE A 13 -4.98 4.05 -0.54
CA PHE A 13 -4.08 3.22 -1.32
C PHE A 13 -3.65 3.95 -2.58
N LEU A 14 -2.34 4.00 -2.83
CA LEU A 14 -1.73 4.66 -3.98
C LEU A 14 -0.76 3.69 -4.65
N VAL A 15 -0.87 3.58 -5.96
CA VAL A 15 0.12 2.91 -6.81
C VAL A 15 0.70 3.96 -7.74
N THR A 16 2.02 3.97 -7.88
CA THR A 16 2.74 4.96 -8.69
C THR A 16 3.40 4.33 -9.90
N ARG A 17 3.51 5.11 -10.98
CA ARG A 17 4.28 4.81 -12.19
C ARG A 17 5.00 6.07 -12.62
N GLN A 18 6.32 5.98 -12.82
CA GLN A 18 7.20 7.11 -13.06
C GLN A 18 6.96 8.27 -12.06
N GLY A 19 6.76 7.93 -10.79
CA GLY A 19 6.50 8.88 -9.71
C GLY A 19 5.11 9.53 -9.70
N ARG A 20 4.26 9.26 -10.70
CA ARG A 20 2.88 9.76 -10.82
C ARG A 20 1.86 8.71 -10.35
N PRO A 21 0.68 9.11 -9.85
CA PRO A 21 -0.37 8.16 -9.51
C PRO A 21 -0.85 7.37 -10.75
N ALA A 22 -0.70 6.04 -10.71
CA ALA A 22 -1.31 5.11 -11.65
C ALA A 22 -2.68 4.62 -11.14
N TYR A 23 -2.82 4.53 -9.81
CA TYR A 23 -4.07 4.23 -9.13
C TYR A 23 -4.10 4.96 -7.79
N PHE A 24 -5.26 5.50 -7.40
CA PHE A 24 -5.43 6.12 -6.09
C PHE A 24 -6.86 5.89 -5.59
N GLN A 25 -6.99 5.43 -4.34
CA GLN A 25 -8.28 5.23 -3.69
C GLN A 25 -8.25 5.71 -2.25
N LYS A 26 -9.31 6.43 -1.85
CA LYS A 26 -9.63 6.71 -0.45
C LYS A 26 -10.69 5.72 0.01
N PHE A 27 -10.49 5.10 1.15
CA PHE A 27 -11.44 4.17 1.74
C PHE A 27 -12.21 4.84 2.87
N HIS A 28 -13.39 4.34 3.14
CA HIS A 28 -14.18 4.72 4.31
C HIS A 28 -14.48 3.50 5.17
N SER A 29 -14.92 3.74 6.40
CA SER A 29 -15.40 2.67 7.27
C SER A 29 -16.63 1.97 6.67
N GLY A 30 -16.70 0.65 6.81
CA GLY A 30 -17.81 -0.16 6.30
C GLY A 30 -17.55 -0.74 4.91
N LEU A 31 -18.62 -0.94 4.14
CA LEU A 31 -18.56 -1.62 2.85
C LEU A 31 -17.94 -0.73 1.76
N ASN A 32 -16.83 -1.18 1.18
CA ASN A 32 -16.23 -0.59 -0.02
C ASN A 32 -16.43 -1.59 -1.17
N VAL A 33 -16.92 -1.11 -2.33
CA VAL A 33 -17.24 -1.98 -3.49
C VAL A 33 -16.30 -1.65 -4.64
N LEU A 34 -15.54 -2.65 -5.10
CA LEU A 34 -14.74 -2.57 -6.33
C LEU A 34 -15.50 -3.23 -7.48
N SER A 35 -16.03 -2.42 -8.40
CA SER A 35 -16.83 -2.88 -9.55
C SER A 35 -16.23 -2.44 -10.88
N GLY A 36 -16.59 -3.14 -11.96
CA GLY A 36 -16.12 -2.85 -13.30
C GLY A 36 -16.07 -4.10 -14.20
N PRO A 37 -15.86 -3.93 -15.52
CA PRO A 37 -15.85 -5.04 -16.49
C PRO A 37 -14.82 -6.12 -16.17
N ASN A 38 -15.00 -7.34 -16.70
CA ASN A 38 -13.97 -8.37 -16.61
C ASN A 38 -12.66 -7.89 -17.26
N ALA A 39 -11.52 -8.34 -16.73
CA ALA A 39 -10.18 -7.93 -17.18
C ALA A 39 -9.83 -6.42 -17.05
N SER A 40 -10.60 -5.64 -16.28
CA SER A 40 -10.30 -4.21 -16.00
C SER A 40 -9.24 -3.97 -14.91
N GLY A 41 -8.57 -5.02 -14.40
CA GLY A 41 -7.52 -4.87 -13.38
C GLY A 41 -8.01 -4.91 -11.92
N LYS A 42 -9.28 -5.23 -11.64
CA LYS A 42 -9.81 -5.32 -10.27
C LYS A 42 -9.01 -6.25 -9.36
N SER A 43 -8.74 -7.48 -9.82
CA SER A 43 -7.93 -8.44 -9.07
C SER A 43 -6.49 -7.93 -8.88
N THR A 44 -5.95 -7.20 -9.86
CA THR A 44 -4.62 -6.58 -9.77
C THR A 44 -4.57 -5.53 -8.66
N ILE A 45 -5.61 -4.71 -8.50
CA ILE A 45 -5.69 -3.73 -7.41
C ILE A 45 -5.69 -4.44 -6.05
N VAL A 46 -6.46 -5.52 -5.91
CA VAL A 46 -6.53 -6.30 -4.65
C VAL A 46 -5.19 -6.99 -4.36
N GLU A 47 -4.55 -7.57 -5.37
CA GLU A 47 -3.22 -8.18 -5.27
C GLU A 47 -2.15 -7.15 -4.86
N LEU A 48 -2.15 -5.96 -5.47
CA LEU A 48 -1.24 -4.88 -5.10
C LEU A 48 -1.49 -4.36 -3.69
N LEU A 49 -2.75 -4.30 -3.23
CA LEU A 49 -3.07 -3.92 -1.84
C LEU A 49 -2.60 -4.98 -0.85
N PHE A 50 -2.82 -6.27 -1.14
CA PHE A 50 -2.30 -7.38 -0.34
C PHE A 50 -0.77 -7.32 -0.23
N TYR A 51 -0.10 -7.07 -1.34
CA TYR A 51 1.34 -6.86 -1.38
C TYR A 51 1.77 -5.64 -0.55
N ALA A 52 1.11 -4.49 -0.71
CA ALA A 52 1.42 -3.27 0.04
C ALA A 52 1.32 -3.46 1.57
N LEU A 53 0.46 -4.38 2.02
CA LEU A 53 0.27 -4.74 3.44
C LEU A 53 1.27 -5.81 3.94
N GLY A 54 2.19 -6.28 3.10
CA GLY A 54 3.26 -7.20 3.47
C GLY A 54 3.10 -8.64 2.96
N GLY A 55 2.05 -8.92 2.17
CA GLY A 55 1.94 -10.19 1.45
C GLY A 55 3.01 -10.37 0.38
N ASP A 56 3.38 -11.61 0.04
CA ASP A 56 4.32 -11.85 -1.06
C ASP A 56 3.60 -12.35 -2.31
N THR A 57 3.89 -11.73 -3.45
CA THR A 57 3.25 -11.98 -4.75
C THR A 57 4.36 -12.03 -5.81
N PRO A 58 5.08 -13.16 -5.92
CA PRO A 58 6.31 -13.23 -6.71
C PRO A 58 6.08 -13.18 -8.23
N LYS A 59 4.82 -13.26 -8.70
CA LYS A 59 4.47 -13.21 -10.12
C LYS A 59 3.44 -12.12 -10.37
N TRP A 60 3.91 -11.00 -10.93
CA TRP A 60 3.07 -9.88 -11.31
C TRP A 60 2.40 -10.11 -12.66
N LYS A 61 1.22 -9.51 -12.83
CA LYS A 61 0.63 -9.32 -14.15
C LYS A 61 1.41 -8.23 -14.90
N PRO A 62 1.46 -8.27 -16.25
CA PRO A 62 2.21 -7.29 -17.05
C PRO A 62 1.89 -5.83 -16.74
N GLU A 63 0.66 -5.52 -16.35
CA GLU A 63 0.25 -4.14 -16.03
C GLU A 63 0.85 -3.67 -14.70
N ALA A 64 1.02 -4.58 -13.73
CA ALA A 64 1.60 -4.27 -12.43
C ALA A 64 3.12 -4.03 -12.52
N THR A 65 3.81 -4.73 -13.42
CA THR A 65 5.27 -4.55 -13.63
C THR A 65 5.63 -3.19 -14.23
N LEU A 66 4.66 -2.46 -14.76
CA LEU A 66 4.84 -1.09 -15.24
C LEU A 66 4.83 -0.04 -14.11
N CYS A 67 4.48 -0.43 -12.88
CA CYS A 67 4.38 0.45 -11.73
C CYS A 67 5.66 0.42 -10.88
N ASP A 68 5.96 1.49 -10.15
CA ASP A 68 7.20 1.65 -9.38
C ASP A 68 7.02 1.23 -7.92
N SER A 69 5.95 1.69 -7.28
CA SER A 69 5.76 1.53 -5.83
C SER A 69 4.30 1.59 -5.43
N THR A 70 3.96 0.81 -4.41
CA THR A 70 2.71 0.90 -3.66
C THR A 70 2.91 1.72 -2.39
N TYR A 71 1.89 2.48 -2.01
CA TYR A 71 1.79 3.16 -0.73
C TYR A 71 0.41 2.88 -0.12
N VAL A 72 0.37 2.52 1.16
CA VAL A 72 -0.90 2.33 1.89
C VAL A 72 -0.87 3.11 3.19
N GLU A 73 -1.77 4.08 3.33
CA GLU A 73 -2.05 4.75 4.60
C GLU A 73 -2.99 3.86 5.39
N CYS A 74 -2.63 3.51 6.62
CA CYS A 74 -3.49 2.75 7.50
C CYS A 74 -3.52 3.31 8.92
N SER A 75 -4.60 3.01 9.63
CA SER A 75 -4.77 3.27 11.05
C SER A 75 -4.47 1.98 11.81
N LEU A 76 -3.39 1.98 12.60
CA LEU A 76 -2.99 0.88 13.49
C LEU A 76 -3.40 1.24 14.92
N SER A 77 -4.54 0.70 15.36
CA SER A 77 -5.13 1.04 16.66
C SER A 77 -5.21 2.55 16.92
N GLY A 78 -5.55 3.33 15.89
CA GLY A 78 -5.67 4.80 15.94
C GLY A 78 -4.42 5.58 15.53
N ASN A 79 -3.26 4.93 15.41
CA ASN A 79 -2.03 5.58 14.92
C ASN A 79 -1.99 5.56 13.38
N ILE A 80 -1.81 6.72 12.75
CA ILE A 80 -1.69 6.81 11.31
C ILE A 80 -0.26 6.46 10.89
N VAL A 81 -0.15 5.52 9.96
CA VAL A 81 1.11 5.11 9.34
C VAL A 81 0.94 4.99 7.84
N THR A 82 2.00 5.22 7.08
CA THR A 82 2.06 4.93 5.65
C THR A 82 3.12 3.87 5.42
N LEU A 83 2.72 2.76 4.80
CA LEU A 83 3.62 1.70 4.35
C LEU A 83 3.94 1.92 2.87
N ARG A 84 5.17 1.61 2.45
CA ARG A 84 5.61 1.64 1.06
C ARG A 84 6.38 0.36 0.72
N ARG A 85 6.14 -0.14 -0.50
CA ARG A 85 6.94 -1.21 -1.11
C ARG A 85 7.19 -0.92 -2.58
N GLU A 86 8.35 -1.33 -3.05
CA GLU A 86 8.73 -1.25 -4.47
C GLU A 86 8.18 -2.45 -5.23
N ILE A 87 7.57 -2.21 -6.38
CA ILE A 87 7.03 -3.28 -7.21
C ILE A 87 8.15 -3.82 -8.08
N VAL A 88 8.71 -4.96 -7.70
CA VAL A 88 9.74 -5.67 -8.47
C VAL A 88 9.42 -7.16 -8.54
N GLU A 89 9.91 -7.85 -9.57
CA GLU A 89 9.79 -9.30 -9.75
C GLU A 89 10.81 -10.08 -8.91
N LYS A 90 10.85 -9.79 -7.61
CA LYS A 90 11.69 -10.47 -6.63
C LYS A 90 10.88 -10.65 -5.35
N GLY A 91 10.95 -11.83 -4.73
CA GLY A 91 10.34 -12.07 -3.42
C GLY A 91 11.00 -11.27 -2.31
N ASN A 92 10.43 -11.32 -1.10
CA ASN A 92 11.02 -10.76 0.12
C ASN A 92 11.41 -9.28 0.04
N GLN A 93 10.65 -8.48 -0.73
CA GLN A 93 10.93 -7.05 -0.82
C GLN A 93 10.70 -6.37 0.52
N PRO A 94 11.64 -5.55 1.00
CA PRO A 94 11.52 -4.84 2.27
C PRO A 94 10.29 -3.93 2.31
N MET A 95 9.86 -3.62 3.52
CA MET A 95 8.81 -2.66 3.82
C MET A 95 9.43 -1.37 4.32
N ASP A 96 9.09 -0.25 3.68
CA ASP A 96 9.37 1.08 4.24
C ASP A 96 8.14 1.54 5.03
N ILE A 97 8.35 2.10 6.23
CA ILE A 97 7.29 2.56 7.13
C ILE A 97 7.54 4.04 7.48
N ALA A 98 6.55 4.90 7.26
CA ALA A 98 6.54 6.28 7.72
C ALA A 98 5.41 6.48 8.73
N TRP A 99 5.72 7.00 9.91
CA TRP A 99 4.74 7.32 10.96
C TRP A 99 4.04 8.66 10.69
N SER A 100 3.45 8.79 9.50
CA SER A 100 2.77 9.98 9.04
C SER A 100 1.69 9.65 7.99
N PRO A 101 0.71 10.56 7.77
CA PRO A 101 -0.25 10.43 6.67
C PRO A 101 0.43 10.44 5.31
N LEU A 102 -0.19 9.81 4.30
CA LEU A 102 0.36 9.62 2.95
C LEU A 102 0.81 10.93 2.29
N ASP A 103 0.00 11.98 2.45
CA ASP A 103 0.26 13.27 1.82
C ASP A 103 1.55 13.91 2.35
N LYS A 104 1.87 13.68 3.62
CA LYS A 104 3.13 14.11 4.25
C LYS A 104 4.27 13.15 3.90
N ALA A 105 4.04 11.84 4.00
CA ALA A 105 5.04 10.81 3.69
C ALA A 105 5.56 10.90 2.23
N ARG A 106 4.73 11.39 1.30
CA ARG A 106 5.09 11.65 -0.10
C ARG A 106 5.95 12.90 -0.31
N GLN A 107 5.92 13.85 0.62
CA GLN A 107 6.69 15.10 0.58
C GLN A 107 8.02 14.96 1.34
N ASP A 108 8.05 14.09 2.35
CA ASP A 108 9.23 13.85 3.16
C ASP A 108 10.34 13.22 2.30
N ALA A 109 11.51 13.87 2.27
CA ALA A 109 12.73 13.25 1.77
C ALA A 109 13.10 12.04 2.65
N ILE A 110 13.82 11.07 2.09
CA ILE A 110 14.16 9.70 2.55
C ILE A 110 14.40 9.50 4.08
N LYS A 111 14.71 10.54 4.87
CA LYS A 111 14.91 10.46 6.33
C LYS A 111 13.65 10.13 7.16
N GLY A 112 12.44 10.27 6.61
CA GLY A 112 11.19 9.99 7.34
C GLY A 112 10.73 8.53 7.36
N TRP A 113 11.45 7.64 6.66
CA TRP A 113 11.06 6.26 6.44
C TRP A 113 12.01 5.29 7.17
N GLU A 114 11.44 4.33 7.88
CA GLU A 114 12.12 3.20 8.50
C GLU A 114 12.01 1.98 7.58
N ARG A 115 13.15 1.39 7.18
CA ARG A 115 13.17 0.24 6.26
C ARG A 115 13.37 -1.07 7.02
N TYR A 116 12.46 -2.01 6.80
CA TYR A 116 12.44 -3.34 7.40
C TYR A 116 12.60 -4.41 6.32
N SER A 117 13.73 -5.11 6.34
CA SER A 117 13.98 -6.25 5.44
C SER A 117 13.38 -7.53 6.01
N TYR A 118 12.98 -8.43 5.11
CA TYR A 118 12.66 -9.82 5.47
C TYR A 118 13.99 -10.59 5.57
N ALA A 119 14.25 -11.21 6.73
CA ALA A 119 15.47 -11.97 7.01
C ALA A 119 15.45 -13.36 6.38
#